data_AF-D6PL39-F1
#
_entry.id   AF-D6PL39-F1
#
_cell.length_a   1.000
_cell.length_b   1.000
_cell.length_c   1.000
_cell.angle_alpha   90.00
_cell.angle_beta   90.00
_cell.angle_gamma   90.00
#
_symmetry.space_group_name_H-M   'P 1'
#
loop_
_entity.id
_entity.type
_entity.pdbx_description
1 polymer ?
#
loop_
_entity_poly.entity_id
_entity_poly.type
_entity_poly.pdbx_seq_one_letter_code
_entity_poly.pdbx_strand_id
1 'polypeptide(L)'
;MIFDKDGKTPIGHWCKVSFKKTTNEKTGILASYPICYGRTDGKSIWAEYEVVDNMLKFEMIKKAGAWVTVNEEVIEEVKKDTGEDFKQQHQGMDNLRRYFEENPKIGKYLFNKFIEVLKKS
;
A
#
# COMPACT_ATOMS: atom_id res chain seq x y z
N MET A 1 14.68 7.54 4.06
CA MET A 1 13.62 8.41 4.63
C MET A 1 12.60 8.68 3.54
N ILE A 2 11.34 8.89 3.90
CA ILE A 2 10.26 9.28 3.00
C ILE A 2 10.06 10.78 3.22
N PHE A 3 10.08 11.55 2.14
CA PHE A 3 9.96 13.01 2.18
C PHE A 3 8.63 13.45 1.59
N ASP A 4 8.14 14.60 2.04
CA ASP A 4 6.98 15.27 1.45
C ASP A 4 7.27 15.79 0.03
N LYS A 5 6.24 16.29 -0.68
CA LYS A 5 6.36 16.86 -2.03
C LYS A 5 7.39 18.01 -2.09
N ASP A 6 7.54 18.76 -1.01
CA ASP A 6 8.51 19.84 -0.87
C ASP A 6 9.96 19.37 -0.62
N GLY A 7 10.18 18.07 -0.38
CA GLY A 7 11.51 17.46 -0.17
C GLY A 7 12.23 17.87 1.12
N LYS A 8 11.70 18.85 1.87
CA LYS A 8 12.32 19.40 3.08
C LYS A 8 11.87 18.71 4.36
N THR A 9 10.63 18.25 4.40
CA THR A 9 10.04 17.65 5.60
C THR A 9 10.00 16.12 5.47
N PRO A 10 10.66 15.37 6.37
CA PRO A 10 10.54 13.92 6.39
C PRO A 10 9.18 13.53 6.96
N ILE A 11 8.37 12.84 6.18
CA ILE A 11 7.03 12.35 6.57
C ILE A 11 7.09 10.95 7.17
N GLY A 12 8.19 10.24 6.93
CA GLY A 12 8.38 8.89 7.46
C GLY A 12 9.73 8.29 7.11
N HIS A 13 9.88 7.00 7.38
CA HIS A 13 11.06 6.24 6.98
C HIS A 13 10.73 4.77 6.73
N TRP A 14 11.64 4.11 6.01
CA TRP A 14 11.60 2.66 5.83
C TRP A 14 12.28 1.98 7.01
N CYS A 15 11.53 1.16 7.73
CA CYS A 15 12.07 0.25 8.72
C CYS A 15 12.41 -1.09 8.06
N LYS A 16 13.48 -1.74 8.54
CA LYS A 16 13.88 -3.08 8.12
C LYS A 16 13.94 -3.96 9.35
N VAL A 17 13.19 -5.06 9.33
CA VAL A 17 13.21 -6.10 10.36
C VAL A 17 13.93 -7.30 9.78
N SER A 18 14.98 -7.75 10.48
CA SER A 18 15.73 -8.95 10.13
C SER A 18 15.31 -10.11 11.04
N PHE A 19 14.91 -11.21 10.44
CA PHE A 19 14.56 -12.42 11.18
C PHE A 19 15.83 -13.22 11.49
N LYS A 20 16.43 -12.96 12.66
CA LYS A 20 17.70 -13.62 13.08
C LYS A 20 17.52 -15.04 13.60
N LYS A 21 16.36 -15.36 14.18
CA LYS A 21 16.02 -16.69 14.68
C LYS A 21 14.54 -16.94 14.37
N THR A 22 14.25 -18.02 13.65
CA THR A 22 12.88 -18.45 13.36
C THR A 22 12.80 -19.97 13.44
N THR A 23 11.66 -20.49 13.90
CA THR A 23 11.41 -21.94 13.96
C THR A 23 11.05 -22.53 12.60
N ASN A 24 10.69 -21.68 11.63
CA ASN A 24 10.15 -22.08 10.33
C ASN A 24 11.13 -21.82 9.17
N GLU A 25 12.42 -22.13 9.34
CA GLU A 25 13.50 -22.00 8.32
C GLU A 25 13.64 -20.66 7.56
N LYS A 26 12.85 -19.64 7.90
CA LYS A 26 12.83 -18.29 7.34
C LYS A 26 13.91 -17.38 7.94
N THR A 27 15.01 -17.97 8.39
CA THR A 27 16.10 -17.25 9.04
C THR A 27 16.91 -16.49 7.99
N GLY A 28 17.16 -15.20 8.24
CA GLY A 28 17.88 -14.32 7.31
C GLY A 28 16.98 -13.49 6.38
N ILE A 29 15.65 -13.67 6.43
CA ILE A 29 14.72 -12.83 5.68
C ILE A 29 14.71 -11.40 6.26
N LEU A 30 14.71 -10.41 5.36
CA LEU A 30 14.57 -9.00 5.66
C LEU A 30 13.18 -8.53 5.22
N ALA A 31 12.33 -8.16 6.17
CA ALA A 31 11.06 -7.50 5.90
C ALA A 31 11.23 -5.99 6.02
N SER A 32 10.88 -5.24 4.98
CA SER A 32 10.91 -3.77 5.02
C SER A 32 9.50 -3.21 4.94
N TYR A 33 9.14 -2.33 5.88
CA TYR A 33 7.84 -1.66 5.87
C TYR A 33 8.00 -0.16 6.16
N PRO A 34 7.13 0.69 5.59
CA PRO A 34 7.14 2.13 5.82
C PRO A 34 6.45 2.52 7.13
N ILE A 35 7.06 3.44 7.87
CA ILE A 35 6.51 4.05 9.08
C ILE A 35 6.28 5.55 8.83
N CYS A 36 5.07 6.02 9.14
CA CYS A 36 4.67 7.43 9.02
C CYS A 36 4.78 8.14 10.39
N TYR A 37 5.32 9.36 10.40
CA TYR A 37 5.46 10.16 11.62
C TYR A 37 4.16 10.87 12.00
N GLY A 38 3.98 11.12 13.30
CA GLY A 38 2.85 11.92 13.82
C GLY A 38 1.50 11.19 13.86
N ARG A 39 1.42 9.92 13.47
CA ARG A 39 0.21 9.10 13.61
C ARG A 39 0.12 8.45 14.98
N THR A 40 -1.05 8.59 15.61
CA THR A 40 -1.43 7.94 16.87
C THR A 40 -2.45 6.82 16.59
N ASP A 41 -2.80 6.03 17.62
CA ASP A 41 -3.84 4.98 17.53
C ASP A 41 -3.50 3.76 16.66
N GLY A 42 -2.23 3.31 16.69
CA GLY A 42 -1.82 2.08 15.99
C GLY A 42 -1.72 2.20 14.46
N LYS A 43 -1.92 3.40 13.90
CA LYS A 43 -1.83 3.70 12.45
C LYS A 43 -0.43 4.10 11.98
N SER A 44 0.59 3.82 12.79
CA SER A 44 1.98 4.20 12.49
C SER A 44 2.57 3.42 11.32
N ILE A 45 2.12 2.16 11.13
CA ILE A 45 2.46 1.36 9.96
C ILE A 45 1.66 1.90 8.77
N TRP A 46 2.36 2.23 7.69
CA TRP A 46 1.74 2.84 6.52
C TRP A 46 1.26 1.76 5.55
N ALA A 47 0.22 1.02 5.95
CA ALA A 47 -0.30 -0.11 5.18
C ALA A 47 -0.76 0.32 3.77
N GLU A 48 -1.30 1.53 3.62
CA GLU A 48 -1.74 2.08 2.34
C GLU A 48 -0.58 2.26 1.36
N TYR A 49 0.62 2.56 1.85
CA TYR A 49 1.82 2.61 1.02
C TYR A 49 2.19 1.24 0.48
N GLU A 50 2.08 0.20 1.30
CA GLU A 50 2.38 -1.18 0.89
C GLU A 50 1.32 -1.70 -0.08
N VAL A 51 0.04 -1.38 0.12
CA VAL A 51 -1.04 -1.75 -0.81
C VAL A 51 -0.77 -1.15 -2.19
N VAL A 52 -0.46 0.15 -2.26
CA VAL A 52 -0.16 0.82 -3.54
C VAL A 52 1.09 0.25 -4.22
N ASP A 53 2.13 -0.05 -3.44
CA ASP A 53 3.37 -0.64 -3.97
C ASP A 53 3.12 -2.06 -4.51
N ASN A 54 2.34 -2.87 -3.81
CA ASN A 54 1.92 -4.18 -4.28
C ASN A 54 1.03 -4.07 -5.53
N MET A 55 0.06 -3.16 -5.55
CA MET A 55 -0.77 -2.94 -6.74
C MET A 55 0.06 -2.56 -7.98
N LEU A 56 1.13 -1.79 -7.79
CA LEU A 56 2.07 -1.48 -8.87
C LEU A 56 2.85 -2.72 -9.32
N LYS A 57 3.37 -3.52 -8.37
CA LYS A 57 4.12 -4.77 -8.65
C LYS A 57 3.27 -5.83 -9.36
N PHE A 58 1.99 -5.93 -9.02
CA PHE A 58 1.03 -6.84 -9.63
C PHE A 58 0.38 -6.26 -10.90
N GLU A 59 0.87 -5.13 -11.42
CA GLU A 59 0.38 -4.48 -12.65
C GLU A 59 -1.13 -4.14 -12.64
N MET A 60 -1.72 -4.04 -11.45
CA MET A 60 -3.11 -3.60 -11.23
C MET A 60 -3.29 -2.10 -11.50
N ILE A 61 -2.17 -1.38 -11.48
CA ILE A 61 -2.09 0.06 -11.70
C ILE A 61 -1.04 0.34 -12.77
N LYS A 62 -1.39 1.17 -13.75
CA LYS A 62 -0.47 1.67 -14.77
C LYS A 62 -0.12 3.13 -14.48
N LYS A 63 1.18 3.39 -14.35
CA LYS A 63 1.71 4.75 -14.21
C LYS A 63 2.03 5.34 -15.58
N ALA A 64 1.26 6.31 -16.02
CA ALA A 64 1.50 7.09 -17.24
C ALA A 64 1.99 8.50 -16.84
N GLY A 65 3.31 8.63 -16.64
CA GLY A 65 3.93 9.90 -16.22
C GLY A 65 3.44 10.35 -14.84
N ALA A 66 2.70 11.45 -14.80
CA ALA A 66 2.09 12.01 -13.59
C ALA A 66 0.72 11.40 -13.26
N TRP A 67 0.15 10.58 -14.15
CA TRP A 67 -1.15 9.95 -13.97
C TRP A 67 -1.02 8.48 -13.57
N VAL A 68 -1.92 8.06 -12.70
CA VAL A 68 -2.01 6.71 -12.18
C VAL A 68 -3.40 6.18 -12.52
N THR A 69 -3.44 5.20 -13.42
CA THR A 69 -4.69 4.60 -13.90
C THR A 69 -4.83 3.21 -13.31
N VAL A 70 -5.97 2.95 -12.68
CA VAL A 70 -6.29 1.63 -12.12
C VAL A 70 -7.07 0.83 -13.15
N ASN A 71 -6.75 -0.46 -13.26
CA ASN A 71 -7.43 -1.35 -14.21
C ASN A 71 -8.91 -1.51 -13.84
N GLU A 72 -9.78 -1.50 -14.84
CA GLU A 72 -11.23 -1.54 -14.67
C GLU A 72 -11.71 -2.82 -13.96
N GLU A 73 -11.03 -3.96 -14.19
CA GLU A 73 -11.32 -5.23 -13.51
C GLU A 73 -11.20 -5.11 -11.97
N VAL A 74 -10.21 -4.35 -11.49
CA VAL A 74 -9.99 -4.13 -10.05
C VAL A 74 -11.08 -3.22 -9.49
N ILE A 75 -11.55 -2.25 -10.27
CA ILE A 75 -12.63 -1.33 -9.90
C ILE A 75 -13.94 -2.09 -9.76
N GLU A 76 -14.26 -2.95 -10.73
CA GLU A 76 -15.46 -3.77 -10.70
C GLU A 76 -15.47 -4.75 -9.52
N GLU A 77 -14.32 -5.38 -9.23
CA GLU A 77 -14.19 -6.30 -8.11
C GLU A 77 -14.36 -5.58 -6.77
N VAL A 78 -13.63 -4.47 -6.56
CA VAL A 78 -13.76 -3.65 -5.35
C VAL A 78 -15.19 -3.18 -5.17
N LYS A 79 -15.87 -2.77 -6.25
CA LYS A 79 -17.27 -2.33 -6.20
C LYS A 79 -18.23 -3.48 -5.83
N LYS A 80 -17.99 -4.70 -6.31
CA LYS A 80 -18.80 -5.88 -5.95
C LYS A 80 -18.65 -6.26 -4.48
N ASP A 81 -17.44 -6.24 -3.94
CA ASP A 81 -17.17 -6.72 -2.58
C ASP A 81 -17.34 -5.66 -1.50
N THR A 82 -17.02 -4.39 -1.79
CA THR A 82 -17.09 -3.30 -0.81
C THR A 82 -18.27 -2.34 -1.02
N GLY A 83 -18.87 -2.32 -2.22
CA GLY A 83 -19.95 -1.40 -2.56
C GLY A 83 -19.53 0.05 -2.79
N GLU A 84 -18.23 0.37 -2.72
CA GLU A 84 -17.70 1.72 -2.84
C GLU A 84 -17.20 2.00 -4.27
N ASP A 85 -17.41 3.22 -4.78
CA ASP A 85 -16.94 3.62 -6.11
C ASP A 85 -15.45 3.99 -6.09
N PHE A 86 -14.64 3.10 -6.66
CA PHE A 86 -13.20 3.31 -6.82
C PHE A 86 -12.89 4.23 -8.01
N LYS A 87 -12.21 5.35 -7.76
CA LYS A 87 -11.83 6.29 -8.82
C LYS A 87 -10.79 5.67 -9.77
N GLN A 88 -11.05 5.74 -11.07
CA GLN A 88 -10.20 5.09 -12.08
C GLN A 88 -8.85 5.80 -12.28
N GLN A 89 -8.80 7.11 -12.12
CA GLN A 89 -7.60 7.90 -12.38
C GLN A 89 -7.26 8.81 -11.21
N HIS A 90 -5.98 8.81 -10.85
CA HIS A 90 -5.42 9.68 -9.82
C HIS A 90 -4.20 10.42 -10.36
N GLN A 91 -4.10 11.70 -10.02
CA GLN A 91 -2.90 12.49 -10.29
C GLN A 91 -1.82 12.15 -9.26
N GLY A 92 -0.86 11.33 -9.66
CA GLY A 92 0.29 10.93 -8.85
C GLY A 92 0.00 9.87 -7.80
N MET A 93 1.05 9.14 -7.41
CA MET A 93 0.97 8.05 -6.45
C MET A 93 0.56 8.53 -5.06
N ASP A 94 0.98 9.73 -4.65
CA ASP A 94 0.66 10.29 -3.34
C ASP A 94 -0.83 10.63 -3.20
N ASN A 95 -1.49 11.00 -4.29
CA ASN A 95 -2.93 11.24 -4.26
C ASN A 95 -3.73 9.93 -4.16
N LEU A 96 -3.25 8.87 -4.82
CA LEU A 96 -3.82 7.54 -4.66
C LEU A 96 -3.67 7.02 -3.22
N ARG A 97 -2.49 7.23 -2.61
CA ARG A 97 -2.24 6.86 -1.20
C ARG A 97 -3.20 7.60 -0.26
N ARG A 98 -3.36 8.91 -0.44
CA ARG A 98 -4.35 9.71 0.32
C ARG A 98 -5.78 9.20 0.12
N TYR A 99 -6.13 8.79 -1.10
CA TYR A 99 -7.46 8.24 -1.38
C TYR A 99 -7.74 6.95 -0.60
N PHE A 100 -6.74 6.09 -0.41
CA PHE A 100 -6.85 4.91 0.45
C PHE A 100 -6.97 5.24 1.94
N GLU A 101 -6.34 6.33 2.40
CA GLU A 101 -6.49 6.82 3.77
C GLU A 101 -7.89 7.40 4.02
N GLU A 102 -8.45 8.09 3.02
CA GLU A 102 -9.82 8.61 3.06
C GLU A 102 -10.87 7.49 2.96
N ASN A 103 -10.55 6.38 2.27
CA ASN A 103 -11.43 5.23 2.06
C ASN A 103 -10.85 3.93 2.65
N PRO A 104 -10.82 3.77 3.99
CA PRO A 104 -10.15 2.65 4.64
C PRO A 104 -10.75 1.27 4.31
N LYS A 105 -12.04 1.21 3.91
CA LYS A 105 -12.70 -0.04 3.50
C LYS A 105 -12.01 -0.66 2.28
N ILE A 106 -11.70 0.16 1.29
CA ILE A 106 -11.07 -0.25 0.03
C ILE A 106 -9.64 -0.71 0.32
N GLY A 107 -8.87 0.07 1.08
CA GLY A 107 -7.50 -0.27 1.46
C GLY A 107 -7.43 -1.60 2.22
N LYS A 108 -8.36 -1.81 3.17
CA LYS A 108 -8.43 -3.05 3.96
C LYS A 108 -8.82 -4.27 3.12
N TYR A 109 -9.75 -4.12 2.16
CA TYR A 109 -10.11 -5.18 1.24
C TYR A 109 -8.91 -5.63 0.39
N LEU A 110 -8.23 -4.67 -0.26
CA LEU A 110 -7.06 -4.96 -1.08
C LEU A 110 -5.92 -5.58 -0.27
N PHE A 111 -5.68 -5.08 0.95
CA PHE A 111 -4.69 -5.65 1.85
C PHE A 111 -4.98 -7.13 2.18
N ASN A 112 -6.24 -7.45 2.53
CA ASN A 112 -6.63 -8.83 2.81
C ASN A 112 -6.48 -9.71 1.56
N LYS A 113 -6.86 -9.21 0.39
CA LYS A 113 -6.69 -9.93 -0.88
C LYS A 113 -5.22 -10.27 -1.12
N PHE A 114 -4.31 -9.31 -0.94
CA PHE A 114 -2.87 -9.57 -1.08
C PHE A 114 -2.38 -10.62 -0.06
N ILE A 115 -2.86 -10.59 1.18
CA ILE A 115 -2.53 -11.61 2.17
C ILE A 115 -3.01 -13.00 1.71
N GLU A 116 -4.24 -13.11 1.20
CA GLU A 116 -4.78 -14.40 0.76
C GLU A 116 -4.01 -14.97 -0.45
N VAL A 117 -3.67 -14.11 -1.41
CA VAL A 117 -2.85 -14.50 -2.57
C VAL A 117 -1.46 -14.96 -2.11
N LEU A 118 -0.82 -14.23 -1.20
CA LEU A 118 0.53 -14.53 -0.74
C LEU A 118 0.61 -15.65 0.31
N LYS A 119 -0.48 -15.94 1.04
CA LYS A 119 -0.58 -17.08 1.97
C LYS A 119 -0.58 -18.44 1.26
N LYS A 120 -0.93 -18.48 -0.03
CA LYS A 120 -0.97 -19.71 -0.82
C LYS A 120 0.42 -20.19 -1.30
N SER A 121 1.52 -19.58 -0.83
CA SER A 121 2.90 -20.02 -1.07
C SER A 121 3.57 -20.58 0.17
#